data_AF-A0A6H2A0B5-F1
#
_entry.id   AF-A0A6H2A0B5-F1
#
_cell.length_a   1.000
_cell.length_b   1.000
_cell.length_c   1.000
_cell.angle_alpha   90.00
_cell.angle_beta   90.00
_cell.angle_gamma   90.00
#
_symmetry.space_group_name_H-M   'P 1'
#
loop_
_entity.id
_entity.type
_entity.pdbx_description
1 polymer ?
#
loop_
_entity_poly.entity_id
_entity_poly.type
_entity_poly.pdbx_seq_one_letter_code
_entity_poly.pdbx_strand_id
1 'polypeptide(L)'
;MEIKKGFCQCDCGNKTRIAYMDNKKLGWVKGQPIRFINGHNGRGIRTGGKLITKRGYVRVPLLGHPRTDAQGYVKEHILIAEKALGKLLPEKAVIHHIDGNPSNNIPSNLVICQDNGYHLLLHRRQRAYKACGNANWIKCPYCKKYDDPNNNMYVNKSGIGFHRKCQREYYKDKPRYPRKAHDSPSFL
;
A
#
# COMPACT_ATOMS: atom_id res chain seq x y z
N MET A 1 -2.21 -23.56 -20.39
CA MET A 1 -0.90 -23.57 -19.71
C MET A 1 -0.79 -24.89 -18.97
N GLU A 2 0.25 -25.68 -19.23
CA GLU A 2 0.46 -26.99 -18.62
C GLU A 2 1.24 -26.82 -17.30
N ILE A 3 0.61 -27.11 -16.16
CA ILE A 3 1.24 -26.96 -14.84
C ILE A 3 2.15 -28.17 -14.60
N LYS A 4 3.46 -27.94 -14.44
CA LYS A 4 4.47 -28.98 -14.23
C LYS A 4 4.15 -29.84 -12.98
N LYS A 5 4.34 -31.16 -13.08
CA LYS A 5 4.16 -32.10 -11.96
C LYS A 5 5.03 -31.68 -10.77
N GLY A 6 4.44 -31.65 -9.57
CA GLY A 6 5.11 -31.16 -8.35
C GLY A 6 4.84 -29.70 -7.99
N PHE A 7 4.05 -28.98 -8.80
CA PHE A 7 3.64 -27.61 -8.54
C PHE A 7 2.13 -27.51 -8.29
N CYS A 8 1.71 -26.51 -7.51
CA CYS A 8 0.30 -26.30 -7.19
C CYS A 8 -0.52 -26.09 -8.47
N GLN A 9 -1.55 -26.91 -8.65
CA GLN A 9 -2.49 -26.79 -9.77
C GLN A 9 -3.38 -25.54 -9.70
N CYS A 10 -3.26 -24.77 -8.63
CA CYS A 10 -3.86 -23.46 -8.51
C CYS A 10 -3.17 -22.41 -9.38
N ASP A 11 -2.02 -22.70 -10.01
CA ASP A 11 -1.17 -21.81 -10.82
C ASP A 11 -0.35 -20.79 -10.02
N CYS A 12 -0.08 -21.06 -8.73
CA CYS A 12 0.63 -20.11 -7.86
C CYS A 12 2.16 -20.14 -8.02
N GLY A 13 2.69 -21.08 -8.83
CA GLY A 13 4.12 -21.28 -9.02
C GLY A 13 4.86 -21.98 -7.86
N ASN A 14 4.20 -22.25 -6.73
CA ASN A 14 4.84 -22.93 -5.59
C ASN A 14 4.82 -24.45 -5.74
N LYS A 15 5.88 -25.10 -5.24
CA LYS A 15 5.97 -26.58 -5.17
C LYS A 15 5.01 -27.13 -4.12
N THR A 16 4.41 -28.27 -4.42
CA THR A 16 3.57 -29.01 -3.47
C THR A 16 4.40 -30.03 -2.70
N ARG A 17 4.01 -30.31 -1.45
CA ARG A 17 4.62 -31.42 -0.69
C ARG A 17 4.30 -32.78 -1.33
N ILE A 18 5.12 -33.77 -1.01
CA ILE A 18 4.84 -35.17 -1.33
C ILE A 18 3.78 -35.71 -0.36
N ALA A 19 2.83 -36.49 -0.86
CA ALA A 19 1.85 -37.18 -0.03
C ALA A 19 2.53 -38.30 0.77
N TYR A 20 2.39 -38.26 2.10
CA TYR A 20 2.94 -39.28 3.00
C TYR A 20 2.04 -40.52 3.10
N MET A 21 0.79 -40.43 2.63
CA MET A 21 -0.22 -41.49 2.64
C MET A 21 -1.11 -41.40 1.40
N ASP A 22 -1.79 -42.50 1.09
CA ASP A 22 -2.88 -42.54 0.13
C ASP A 22 -4.14 -41.92 0.73
N ASN A 23 -4.85 -41.09 -0.04
CA ASN A 23 -6.13 -40.53 0.38
C ASN A 23 -7.04 -40.33 -0.84
N LYS A 24 -7.96 -41.27 -1.07
CA LYS A 24 -8.88 -41.25 -2.22
C LYS A 24 -9.77 -40.01 -2.24
N LYS A 25 -10.24 -39.53 -1.08
CA LYS A 25 -11.14 -38.36 -0.98
C LYS A 25 -10.46 -37.08 -1.47
N LEU A 26 -9.15 -36.93 -1.23
CA LEU A 26 -8.36 -35.79 -1.65
C LEU A 26 -7.57 -36.03 -2.95
N GLY A 27 -7.65 -37.25 -3.50
CA GLY A 27 -6.87 -37.68 -4.68
C GLY A 27 -5.36 -37.75 -4.42
N TRP A 28 -4.93 -38.06 -3.19
CA TRP A 28 -3.52 -38.23 -2.86
C TRP A 28 -3.07 -39.66 -3.10
N VAL A 29 -1.87 -39.80 -3.68
CA VAL A 29 -1.17 -41.06 -3.87
C VAL A 29 0.16 -40.95 -3.14
N LYS A 30 0.46 -41.87 -2.22
CA LYS A 30 1.67 -41.89 -1.42
C LYS A 30 2.91 -41.81 -2.31
N GLY A 31 3.84 -40.94 -1.95
CA GLY A 31 5.07 -40.71 -2.73
C GLY A 31 4.89 -39.79 -3.95
N GLN A 32 3.66 -39.40 -4.32
CA GLN A 32 3.41 -38.42 -5.37
C GLN A 32 3.20 -37.01 -4.80
N PRO A 33 3.52 -35.94 -5.56
CA PRO A 33 3.19 -34.58 -5.15
C PRO A 33 1.67 -34.37 -5.07
N ILE A 34 1.20 -33.68 -4.03
CA ILE A 34 -0.23 -33.35 -3.90
C ILE A 34 -0.65 -32.30 -4.94
N ARG A 35 -1.94 -32.29 -5.31
CA ARG A 35 -2.45 -31.36 -6.35
C ARG A 35 -2.38 -29.88 -5.95
N PHE A 36 -2.68 -29.57 -4.69
CA PHE A 36 -2.77 -28.20 -4.19
C PHE A 36 -2.05 -28.09 -2.84
N ILE A 37 -1.44 -26.93 -2.59
CA ILE A 37 -1.00 -26.56 -1.24
C ILE A 37 -2.24 -26.42 -0.35
N ASN A 38 -2.11 -26.70 0.94
CA ASN A 38 -3.23 -26.60 1.87
C ASN A 38 -3.87 -25.20 1.80
N GLY A 39 -5.20 -25.11 1.69
CA GLY A 39 -5.93 -23.85 1.51
C GLY A 39 -6.05 -23.35 0.06
N HIS A 40 -5.35 -23.95 -0.90
CA HIS A 40 -5.40 -23.54 -2.32
C HIS A 40 -6.46 -24.31 -3.13
N ASN A 41 -7.29 -25.14 -2.48
CA ASN A 41 -8.31 -25.99 -3.09
C ASN A 41 -9.72 -25.37 -3.10
N GLY A 42 -9.88 -24.10 -2.68
CA GLY A 42 -11.16 -23.40 -2.61
C GLY A 42 -11.73 -23.01 -3.98
N ARG A 43 -13.04 -23.24 -4.18
CA ARG A 43 -13.76 -22.78 -5.39
C ARG A 43 -13.81 -21.24 -5.38
N GLY A 44 -13.28 -20.60 -6.41
CA GLY A 44 -13.11 -19.13 -6.50
C GLY A 44 -11.65 -18.69 -6.55
N ILE A 45 -10.72 -19.59 -6.20
CA ILE A 45 -9.28 -19.42 -6.44
C ILE A 45 -9.02 -19.76 -7.92
N ARG A 46 -9.28 -18.82 -8.83
CA ARG A 46 -9.05 -19.02 -10.28
C ARG A 46 -8.16 -17.92 -10.87
N THR A 47 -6.92 -17.92 -10.40
CA THR A 47 -5.65 -17.61 -11.10
C THR A 47 -4.58 -17.55 -10.01
N GLY A 48 -3.83 -18.64 -9.82
CA GLY A 48 -2.63 -18.63 -8.99
C GLY A 48 -2.78 -18.48 -7.48
N GLY A 49 -3.96 -18.68 -6.88
CA GLY A 49 -4.14 -18.34 -5.46
C GLY A 49 -4.46 -16.86 -5.21
N LYS A 50 -4.42 -16.00 -6.24
CA LYS A 50 -4.45 -14.55 -6.06
C LYS A 50 -5.83 -14.04 -5.67
N LEU A 51 -5.88 -13.08 -4.75
CA LEU A 51 -7.10 -12.42 -4.28
C LEU A 51 -7.03 -10.92 -4.58
N ILE A 52 -8.07 -10.37 -5.20
CA ILE A 52 -8.19 -8.93 -5.44
C ILE A 52 -9.07 -8.34 -4.35
N THR A 53 -8.55 -7.34 -3.63
CA THR A 53 -9.34 -6.63 -2.60
C THR A 53 -10.34 -5.68 -3.25
N LYS A 54 -11.39 -5.27 -2.51
CA LYS A 54 -12.31 -4.19 -2.95
C LYS A 54 -11.60 -2.87 -3.29
N ARG A 55 -10.37 -2.67 -2.79
CA ARG A 55 -9.52 -1.49 -3.06
C ARG A 55 -8.56 -1.69 -4.24
N GLY A 56 -8.69 -2.78 -5.00
CA GLY A 56 -7.87 -3.06 -6.19
C GLY A 56 -6.54 -3.76 -5.94
N TYR A 57 -6.09 -3.90 -4.69
CA TYR A 57 -4.83 -4.61 -4.40
C TYR A 57 -4.92 -6.09 -4.72
N VAL A 58 -3.91 -6.61 -5.42
CA VAL A 58 -3.70 -8.04 -5.65
C VAL A 58 -2.89 -8.63 -4.48
N ARG A 59 -3.38 -9.73 -3.91
CA ARG A 59 -2.77 -10.49 -2.80
C ARG A 59 -2.44 -11.90 -3.27
N VAL A 60 -1.29 -12.42 -2.88
CA VAL A 60 -0.77 -13.74 -3.25
C VAL A 60 -0.58 -14.57 -1.98
N PRO A 61 -1.04 -15.82 -1.92
CA PRO A 61 -0.87 -16.67 -0.75
C PRO A 61 0.59 -17.09 -0.65
N LEU A 62 1.21 -16.73 0.47
CA LEU A 62 2.60 -17.06 0.76
C LEU A 62 2.76 -17.15 2.28
N LEU A 63 2.72 -18.38 2.79
CA LEU A 63 2.88 -18.65 4.21
C LEU A 63 4.35 -18.52 4.61
N GLY A 64 4.61 -17.94 5.78
CA GLY A 64 5.96 -17.80 6.34
C GLY A 64 6.78 -16.61 5.80
N HIS A 65 6.19 -15.79 4.93
CA HIS A 65 6.83 -14.53 4.54
C HIS A 65 6.69 -13.50 5.68
N PRO A 66 7.70 -12.67 5.98
CA PRO A 66 7.61 -11.70 7.08
C PRO A 66 6.48 -10.68 6.93
N ARG A 67 6.04 -10.44 5.69
CA ARG A 67 4.93 -9.54 5.35
C ARG A 67 3.61 -10.28 5.07
N THR A 68 3.50 -11.53 5.49
CA THR A 68 2.24 -12.29 5.42
C THR A 68 1.24 -11.70 6.41
N ASP A 69 0.04 -11.40 5.94
CA ASP A 69 -1.06 -10.95 6.79
C ASP A 69 -1.74 -12.11 7.53
N ALA A 70 -2.67 -11.77 8.43
CA ALA A 70 -3.37 -12.75 9.25
C ALA A 70 -4.18 -13.80 8.46
N GLN A 71 -4.43 -13.58 7.16
CA GLN A 71 -5.11 -14.54 6.30
C GLN A 71 -4.14 -15.37 5.45
N GLY A 72 -2.82 -15.21 5.61
CA GLY A 72 -1.83 -16.00 4.88
C GLY A 72 -1.40 -15.40 3.53
N TYR A 73 -1.67 -14.12 3.29
CA TYR A 73 -1.36 -13.46 2.01
C TYR A 73 -0.31 -12.36 2.12
N VAL A 74 0.38 -12.09 1.01
CA VAL A 74 1.27 -10.95 0.83
C VAL A 74 0.78 -10.14 -0.37
N LYS A 75 0.91 -8.81 -0.36
CA LYS A 75 0.55 -7.99 -1.53
C LYS A 75 1.51 -8.27 -2.68
N GLU A 76 0.98 -8.46 -3.89
CA GLU A 76 1.76 -8.87 -5.06
C GLU A 76 2.88 -7.88 -5.41
N HIS A 77 2.60 -6.57 -5.36
CA HIS A 77 3.63 -5.56 -5.63
C HIS A 77 4.85 -5.69 -4.72
N ILE A 78 4.68 -6.12 -3.46
CA ILE A 78 5.78 -6.33 -2.51
C ILE A 78 6.71 -7.43 -3.05
N LEU A 79 6.13 -8.56 -3.43
CA LEU A 79 6.89 -9.70 -3.97
C LEU A 79 7.63 -9.34 -5.26
N ILE A 80 7.00 -8.54 -6.13
CA ILE A 80 7.62 -8.08 -7.38
C ILE A 80 8.81 -7.16 -7.10
N ALA A 81 8.67 -6.22 -6.17
CA ALA A 81 9.77 -5.34 -5.80
C ALA A 81 10.90 -6.06 -5.06
N GLU A 82 10.58 -6.99 -4.16
CA GLU A 82 11.61 -7.82 -3.49
C GLU A 82 12.37 -8.68 -4.49
N LYS A 83 11.67 -9.25 -5.47
CA LYS A 83 12.31 -10.00 -6.56
C LYS A 83 13.24 -9.10 -7.39
N ALA A 84 12.81 -7.88 -7.73
CA ALA A 84 13.65 -6.92 -8.45
C ALA A 84 14.85 -6.44 -7.63
N LEU A 85 14.68 -6.29 -6.31
CA LEU A 85 15.74 -5.90 -5.38
C LEU A 85 16.70 -7.04 -5.05
N GLY A 86 16.29 -8.29 -5.25
CA GLY A 86 17.06 -9.50 -4.90
C GLY A 86 17.10 -9.81 -3.40
N LYS A 87 16.33 -9.10 -2.57
CA LYS A 87 16.22 -9.29 -1.12
C LYS A 87 14.88 -8.77 -0.59
N LEU A 88 14.56 -9.14 0.65
CA LEU A 88 13.38 -8.65 1.36
C LEU A 88 13.41 -7.13 1.51
N LEU A 89 12.23 -6.51 1.45
CA LEU A 89 12.08 -5.08 1.67
C LEU A 89 12.28 -4.77 3.16
N PRO A 90 13.02 -3.69 3.49
CA PRO A 90 13.11 -3.19 4.86
C PRO A 90 11.71 -2.99 5.45
N GLU A 91 11.53 -3.22 6.75
CA GLU A 91 10.20 -3.21 7.40
C GLU A 91 9.37 -1.94 7.10
N LYS A 92 10.02 -0.77 7.11
CA LYS A 92 9.36 0.52 6.87
C LYS A 92 9.11 0.82 5.40
N ALA A 93 9.76 0.10 4.48
CA ALA A 93 9.64 0.35 3.06
C ALA A 93 8.21 0.06 2.59
N VAL A 94 7.73 0.91 1.69
CA VAL A 94 6.40 0.80 1.06
C VAL A 94 6.53 0.97 -0.44
N ILE A 95 5.52 0.57 -1.20
CA ILE A 95 5.54 0.67 -2.66
C ILE A 95 4.54 1.72 -3.11
N HIS A 96 5.01 2.60 -3.99
CA HIS A 96 4.21 3.59 -4.68
C HIS A 96 3.90 3.11 -6.10
N HIS A 97 2.64 3.20 -6.50
CA HIS A 97 2.19 2.97 -7.88
C HIS A 97 2.18 4.31 -8.63
N ILE A 98 2.96 4.43 -9.70
CA ILE A 98 3.12 5.68 -10.46
C ILE A 98 1.80 6.12 -11.09
N ASP A 99 1.04 5.20 -11.67
CA ASP A 99 -0.29 5.49 -12.25
C ASP A 99 -1.39 5.69 -11.19
N GLY A 100 -1.12 5.34 -9.93
CA GLY A 100 -2.09 5.35 -8.83
C GLY A 100 -3.08 4.20 -8.87
N ASN A 101 -2.91 3.20 -9.75
CA ASN A 101 -3.73 2.01 -9.83
C ASN A 101 -3.11 0.84 -9.02
N PRO A 102 -3.72 0.43 -7.90
CA PRO A 102 -3.17 -0.63 -7.04
C PRO A 102 -3.12 -2.03 -7.67
N SER A 103 -3.79 -2.26 -8.80
CA SER A 103 -3.76 -3.52 -9.53
C SER A 103 -2.70 -3.59 -10.63
N ASN A 104 -2.14 -2.45 -11.04
CA ASN A 104 -1.09 -2.41 -12.06
C ASN A 104 0.29 -2.65 -11.43
N ASN A 105 0.67 -3.92 -11.32
CA ASN A 105 1.91 -4.34 -10.67
C ASN A 105 3.08 -4.57 -11.65
N ILE A 106 3.06 -3.98 -12.84
CA ILE A 106 4.21 -4.04 -13.76
C ILE A 106 5.42 -3.37 -13.07
N PRO A 107 6.63 -3.97 -13.08
CA PRO A 107 7.78 -3.44 -12.36
C PRO A 107 8.09 -1.96 -12.65
N SER A 108 7.93 -1.51 -13.89
CA SER A 108 8.14 -0.11 -14.30
C SER A 108 7.12 0.87 -13.72
N ASN A 109 5.98 0.40 -13.20
CA ASN A 109 4.96 1.20 -12.52
C ASN A 109 5.17 1.28 -11.00
N LEU A 110 6.15 0.56 -10.45
CA LEU A 110 6.37 0.44 -9.01
C LEU A 110 7.62 1.22 -8.59
N VAL A 111 7.49 2.00 -7.53
CA VAL A 111 8.61 2.71 -6.89
C VAL A 111 8.72 2.26 -5.45
N ILE A 112 9.90 1.80 -5.04
CA ILE A 112 10.20 1.46 -3.65
C ILE A 112 10.48 2.76 -2.89
N CYS A 113 9.68 3.03 -1.87
CA CYS A 113 9.82 4.17 -0.97
C CYS A 113 10.47 3.71 0.34
N GLN A 114 11.38 4.51 0.88
CA GLN A 114 12.03 4.23 2.17
C GLN A 114 11.03 4.11 3.32
N ASP A 115 9.99 4.97 3.31
CA ASP A 115 8.93 4.98 4.31
C ASP A 115 7.62 5.54 3.76
N ASN A 116 6.59 5.54 4.61
CA ASN A 116 5.27 6.09 4.28
C ASN A 116 5.29 7.61 4.10
N GLY A 117 6.22 8.34 4.73
CA GLY A 117 6.35 9.79 4.57
C GLY A 117 6.76 10.16 3.15
N TYR A 118 7.77 9.48 2.61
CA TYR A 118 8.21 9.64 1.22
C TYR A 118 7.11 9.21 0.23
N HIS A 119 6.40 8.12 0.50
CA HIS A 119 5.26 7.69 -0.31
C HIS A 119 4.14 8.75 -0.38
N LEU A 120 3.77 9.36 0.75
CA LEU A 120 2.79 10.44 0.79
C LEU A 120 3.28 11.72 0.10
N LEU A 121 4.59 12.00 0.19
CA LEU A 121 5.24 13.10 -0.54
C LEU A 121 5.10 12.91 -2.06
N LEU A 122 5.34 11.71 -2.59
CA LEU A 122 5.18 11.42 -4.02
C LEU A 122 3.73 11.68 -4.47
N HIS A 123 2.73 11.17 -3.73
CA HIS A 123 1.33 11.46 -4.04
C HIS A 123 0.99 12.96 -3.99
N ARG A 124 1.56 13.71 -3.04
CA ARG A 124 1.37 15.16 -2.96
C ARG A 124 1.93 15.86 -4.19
N ARG A 125 3.18 15.56 -4.55
CA ARG A 125 3.88 16.14 -5.70
C ARG A 125 3.19 15.79 -7.02
N GLN A 126 2.77 14.54 -7.17
CA GLN A 126 2.05 14.08 -8.37
C GLN A 126 0.71 14.82 -8.53
N ARG A 127 -0.05 15.03 -7.45
CA ARG A 127 -1.28 15.84 -7.51
C ARG A 127 -1.00 17.29 -7.88
N ALA A 128 0.07 17.89 -7.36
CA ALA A 128 0.45 19.26 -7.71
C ALA A 128 0.85 19.37 -9.18
N TYR A 129 1.71 18.47 -9.65
CA TYR A 129 2.11 18.40 -11.05
C TYR A 129 0.91 18.20 -11.99
N LYS A 130 0.01 17.27 -11.68
CA LYS A 130 -1.22 17.06 -12.47
C LYS A 130 -2.14 18.29 -12.48
N ALA A 131 -2.17 19.07 -11.41
CA ALA A 131 -3.07 20.21 -11.28
C ALA A 131 -2.52 21.52 -11.88
N CYS A 132 -1.21 21.75 -11.82
CA CYS A 132 -0.60 23.04 -12.20
C CYS A 132 0.77 22.92 -12.89
N GLY A 133 1.22 21.72 -13.23
CA GLY A 133 2.54 21.49 -13.85
C GLY A 133 3.74 21.64 -12.89
N ASN A 134 3.54 22.10 -11.65
CA ASN A 134 4.61 22.27 -10.69
C ASN A 134 4.49 21.27 -9.53
N ALA A 135 5.42 20.31 -9.46
CA ALA A 135 5.44 19.27 -8.42
C ALA A 135 5.77 19.80 -7.02
N ASN A 136 6.43 20.97 -6.90
CA ASN A 136 6.88 21.53 -5.64
C ASN A 136 5.85 22.44 -4.97
N TRP A 137 4.80 22.83 -5.70
CA TRP A 137 3.74 23.67 -5.17
C TRP A 137 2.82 22.91 -4.21
N ILE A 138 2.30 23.64 -3.21
CA ILE A 138 1.44 23.08 -2.18
C ILE A 138 0.01 23.60 -2.36
N LYS A 139 -0.97 22.73 -2.17
CA LYS A 139 -2.38 23.10 -2.20
C LYS A 139 -2.77 23.85 -0.93
N CYS A 140 -3.23 25.08 -1.06
CA CYS A 140 -3.84 25.81 0.04
C CYS A 140 -5.16 25.13 0.47
N PRO A 141 -5.35 24.75 1.74
CA PRO A 141 -6.56 24.07 2.21
C PRO A 141 -7.79 24.99 2.17
N TYR A 142 -7.61 26.31 2.14
CA TYR A 142 -8.70 27.29 2.13
C TYR A 142 -9.19 27.57 0.69
N CYS A 143 -8.34 28.13 -0.17
CA CYS A 143 -8.72 28.51 -1.54
C CYS A 143 -8.56 27.37 -2.58
N LYS A 144 -8.00 26.22 -2.19
CA LYS A 144 -7.75 25.03 -3.03
C LYS A 144 -6.78 25.25 -4.21
N LYS A 145 -6.21 26.44 -4.38
CA LYS A 145 -5.16 26.73 -5.37
C LYS A 145 -3.81 26.18 -4.93
N TYR A 146 -2.98 25.83 -5.90
CA TYR A 146 -1.59 25.46 -5.71
C TYR A 146 -0.71 26.70 -5.87
N ASP A 147 0.30 26.85 -5.03
CA ASP A 147 1.21 27.99 -5.08
C ASP A 147 2.59 27.64 -4.53
N ASP A 148 3.55 28.53 -4.73
CA ASP A 148 4.93 28.38 -4.29
C ASP A 148 5.03 28.46 -2.75
N PRO A 149 5.44 27.37 -2.08
CA PRO A 149 5.60 27.36 -0.63
C PRO A 149 6.65 28.34 -0.10
N ASN A 150 7.60 28.80 -0.93
CA ASN A 150 8.71 29.65 -0.51
C ASN A 150 8.38 31.14 -0.57
N ASN A 151 7.53 31.55 -1.52
CA ASN A 151 7.28 32.97 -1.81
C ASN A 151 5.87 33.41 -1.42
N ASN A 152 4.86 32.58 -1.68
CA ASN A 152 3.45 33.01 -1.63
C ASN A 152 2.66 32.35 -0.50
N MET A 153 3.24 31.40 0.24
CA MET A 153 2.55 30.67 1.29
C MET A 153 3.28 30.74 2.63
N TYR A 154 2.51 30.59 3.71
CA TYR A 154 3.06 30.20 4.99
C TYR A 154 3.10 28.68 5.07
N VAL A 155 4.23 28.11 5.46
CA VAL A 155 4.40 26.68 5.70
C VAL A 155 4.76 26.47 7.17
N ASN A 156 3.97 25.64 7.87
CA ASN A 156 4.24 25.32 9.27
C ASN A 156 5.32 24.25 9.42
N LYS A 157 5.76 23.99 10.67
CA LYS A 157 6.76 22.95 10.98
C LYS A 157 6.36 21.54 10.54
N SER A 158 5.06 21.29 10.37
CA SER A 158 4.51 20.01 9.89
C SER A 158 4.44 19.92 8.36
N GLY A 159 4.93 20.94 7.63
CA GLY A 159 4.94 20.96 6.16
C GLY A 159 3.57 21.25 5.51
N ILE A 160 2.61 21.76 6.28
CA ILE A 160 1.30 22.22 5.77
C ILE A 160 1.45 23.67 5.32
N GLY A 161 1.18 23.91 4.02
CA GLY A 161 1.24 25.23 3.40
C GLY A 161 -0.15 25.85 3.19
N PHE A 162 -0.30 27.14 3.48
CA PHE A 162 -1.51 27.91 3.18
C PHE A 162 -1.23 29.41 2.98
N HIS A 163 -2.10 30.10 2.24
CA HIS A 163 -2.05 31.56 2.15
C HIS A 163 -2.58 32.20 3.44
N ARG A 164 -1.81 33.11 4.06
CA ARG A 164 -2.21 33.79 5.30
C ARG A 164 -3.51 34.58 5.13
N LYS A 165 -3.71 35.21 3.97
CA LYS A 165 -4.95 35.93 3.63
C LYS A 165 -6.16 34.99 3.65
N CYS A 166 -6.06 33.85 2.98
CA CYS A 166 -7.16 32.88 2.93
C CYS A 166 -7.50 32.30 4.30
N GLN A 167 -6.50 32.08 5.17
CA GLN A 167 -6.76 31.69 6.55
C GLN A 167 -7.54 32.78 7.30
N ARG A 168 -7.10 34.04 7.21
CA ARG A 168 -7.75 35.18 7.87
C ARG A 168 -9.20 35.33 7.43
N GLU A 169 -9.46 35.23 6.13
CA GLU A 169 -10.81 35.26 5.55
C GLU A 169 -11.67 34.10 6.06
N TYR A 170 -11.13 32.88 6.06
CA TYR A 170 -11.86 31.69 6.52
C TYR A 170 -12.33 31.78 7.98
N TYR A 171 -11.57 32.44 8.85
CA TYR A 171 -11.91 32.60 10.27
C TYR A 171 -12.60 33.93 10.59
N LYS A 172 -12.82 34.82 9.61
CA LYS A 172 -13.43 36.15 9.83
C LYS A 172 -14.85 36.03 10.42
N ASP A 173 -15.63 35.09 9.91
CA ASP A 173 -17.05 34.90 10.27
C ASP A 173 -17.28 33.72 11.21
N LYS A 174 -16.21 33.12 11.74
CA LYS A 174 -16.31 31.99 12.68
C LYS A 174 -16.29 32.48 14.13
N PRO A 175 -17.18 31.97 15.00
CA PRO A 175 -17.13 32.31 16.41
C PRO A 175 -15.77 31.91 16.97
N ARG A 176 -15.07 32.86 17.60
CA ARG A 176 -13.87 32.55 18.36
C ARG A 176 -14.32 31.77 19.59
N TYR A 177 -14.01 30.48 19.63
CA TYR A 177 -14.24 29.71 20.85
C TYR A 177 -13.45 30.38 21.98
N PRO A 178 -14.08 30.69 23.13
CA PRO A 178 -13.39 31.35 24.22
C PRO A 178 -12.19 30.49 24.62
N ARG A 179 -11.02 31.12 24.78
CA ARG A 179 -9.87 30.42 25.37
C ARG A 179 -10.32 30.02 26.77
N LYS A 180 -10.27 28.73 27.10
CA LYS A 180 -10.50 28.29 28.48
C LYS A 180 -9.52 29.07 29.36
N ALA A 181 -10.03 29.80 30.34
CA ALA A 181 -9.18 30.40 31.36
C ALA A 181 -8.37 29.27 31.99
N HIS A 182 -7.05 29.37 31.93
CA HIS A 182 -6.20 28.51 32.72
C HIS A 182 -6.22 29.10 34.13
N ASP A 183 -7.15 28.65 34.96
CA ASP A 183 -7.10 28.92 36.39
C ASP A 183 -5.79 28.33 36.91
N SER A 184 -4.83 29.20 37.19
CA SER A 184 -3.58 28.82 37.84
C SER A 184 -3.92 28.63 39.33
N PRO A 185 -3.69 27.46 39.94
CA PRO A 185 -3.97 27.29 41.36
C PRO A 185 -3.10 28.26 42.15
N SER A 186 -3.73 29.19 42.86
CA SER A 186 -3.08 29.99 43.90
C SER A 186 -2.73 29.04 45.04
N PHE A 187 -1.46 28.68 45.16
CA PHE A 187 -0.93 28.02 46.34
C PHE A 187 -0.86 29.05 47.47
N LEU A 188 -1.72 28.89 48.47
CA LEU A 188 -1.54 29.42 49.82
C LEU A 188 -1.03 28.30 50.72
#